data_AF-A0A2V5SMN1-F1
#
_entry.id   AF-A0A2V5SMN1-F1
#
_cell.length_a   1.000
_cell.length_b   1.000
_cell.length_c   1.000
_cell.angle_alpha   90.00
_cell.angle_beta   90.00
_cell.angle_gamma   90.00
#
_symmetry.space_group_name_H-M   'P 1'
#
loop_
_entity.id
_entity.type
_entity.pdbx_description
1 polymer ?
#
loop_
_entity_poly.entity_id
_entity_poly.type
_entity_poly.pdbx_seq_one_letter_code
_entity_poly.pdbx_strand_id
1 'polypeptide(L)'
;MEMKLWRTEEVGLFDVNFDTGEQYWSYELRHILGVERDVPAEFHLLLRCVHPEDRRAFYEIAMEPFRPDCPEHKTTEFRIVRGDSGAQWVHAERVSIFRPGTTHDVVRIVGFVVEIPGPTVHQRAWQLVDIAA
;
A
#
# COMPACT_ATOMS: atom_id res chain seq x y z
N MET A 1 -18.32 16.57 0.50
CA MET A 1 -17.37 15.45 0.47
C MET A 1 -17.27 15.00 -0.98
N GLU A 2 -16.21 15.41 -1.70
CA GLU A 2 -16.02 14.96 -3.09
C GLU A 2 -15.60 13.48 -3.05
N MET A 3 -16.45 12.62 -3.60
CA MET A 3 -16.14 11.22 -3.80
C MET A 3 -15.21 11.14 -5.01
N LYS A 4 -13.90 11.02 -4.75
CA LYS A 4 -12.92 10.82 -5.82
C LYS A 4 -13.13 9.44 -6.43
N LEU A 5 -13.61 9.41 -7.66
CA LEU A 5 -13.83 8.18 -8.41
C LEU A 5 -12.54 7.85 -9.19
N TRP A 6 -11.91 6.74 -8.86
CA TRP A 6 -10.76 6.23 -9.60
C TRP A 6 -11.24 5.41 -10.80
N ARG A 7 -10.60 5.58 -11.96
CA ARG A 7 -10.85 4.70 -13.11
C ARG A 7 -10.16 3.35 -12.86
N THR A 8 -10.76 2.27 -13.33
CA THR A 8 -10.22 0.90 -13.14
C THR A 8 -8.78 0.77 -13.62
N GLU A 9 -8.45 1.36 -14.77
CA GLU A 9 -7.11 1.41 -15.36
C GLU A 9 -6.07 2.22 -14.57
N GLU A 10 -6.47 2.95 -13.53
CA GLU A 10 -5.59 3.71 -12.64
C GLU A 10 -5.36 3.00 -11.29
N VAL A 11 -6.02 1.87 -11.06
CA VAL A 11 -6.01 1.15 -9.79
C VAL A 11 -5.13 -0.08 -9.90
N GLY A 12 -3.94 -0.01 -9.31
CA GLY A 12 -3.08 -1.17 -9.16
C GLY A 12 -3.59 -2.09 -8.08
N LEU A 13 -3.64 -3.40 -8.32
CA LEU A 13 -4.03 -4.40 -7.32
C LEU A 13 -2.84 -5.25 -6.90
N PHE A 14 -2.79 -5.62 -5.62
CA PHE A 14 -1.88 -6.62 -5.10
C PHE A 14 -2.62 -7.68 -4.30
N ASP A 15 -2.05 -8.89 -4.33
CA ASP A 15 -2.56 -10.06 -3.64
C ASP A 15 -1.39 -10.93 -3.22
N VAL A 16 -1.25 -11.18 -1.92
CA VAL A 16 -0.18 -11.98 -1.33
C VAL A 16 -0.82 -13.03 -0.45
N ASN A 17 -0.64 -14.30 -0.81
CA ASN A 17 -1.12 -15.44 -0.04
C ASN A 17 0.07 -16.11 0.65
N PHE A 18 0.09 -16.08 1.99
CA PHE A 18 1.17 -16.64 2.80
C PHE A 18 1.06 -18.16 2.98
N ASP A 19 -0.14 -18.73 2.83
CA ASP A 19 -0.34 -20.18 2.90
C ASP A 19 0.14 -20.88 1.61
N THR A 20 -0.09 -20.27 0.43
CA THR A 20 0.33 -20.84 -0.86
C THR A 20 1.67 -20.30 -1.36
N GLY A 21 2.11 -19.15 -0.84
CA GLY A 21 3.27 -18.40 -1.33
C GLY A 21 3.00 -17.62 -2.62
N GLU A 22 1.77 -17.63 -3.15
CA GLU A 22 1.40 -16.92 -4.36
C GLU A 22 1.41 -15.40 -4.13
N GLN A 23 2.01 -14.68 -5.08
CA GLN A 23 2.10 -13.23 -5.08
C GLN A 23 1.68 -12.70 -6.45
N TYR A 24 0.82 -11.70 -6.46
CA TYR A 24 0.27 -11.13 -7.68
C TYR A 24 0.27 -9.60 -7.60
N TRP A 25 0.69 -8.98 -8.70
CA TRP A 25 0.50 -7.56 -9.01
C TRP A 25 -0.20 -7.44 -10.34
N SER A 26 -1.24 -6.59 -10.39
CA SER A 26 -1.93 -6.29 -11.65
C SER A 26 -1.03 -5.55 -12.63
N TYR A 27 -1.47 -5.47 -13.88
CA TYR A 27 -0.77 -4.71 -14.92
C TYR A 27 -0.61 -3.23 -14.53
N GLU A 28 -1.66 -2.66 -13.94
CA GLU A 28 -1.74 -1.28 -13.47
C GLU A 28 -0.77 -1.06 -12.31
N LEU A 29 -0.68 -1.99 -11.35
CA LEU A 29 0.29 -1.87 -10.25
C LEU A 29 1.73 -1.90 -10.79
N ARG A 30 2.03 -2.76 -11.75
CA ARG A 30 3.36 -2.81 -12.39
C ARG A 30 3.68 -1.50 -13.10
N HIS A 31 2.70 -0.93 -13.80
CA HIS A 31 2.81 0.39 -14.41
C HIS A 31 3.06 1.48 -13.37
N ILE A 32 2.29 1.48 -12.27
CA ILE A 32 2.48 2.40 -11.15
C ILE A 32 3.87 2.26 -10.54
N LEU A 33 4.38 1.05 -10.35
CA LEU A 33 5.72 0.83 -9.80
C LEU A 33 6.86 1.12 -10.80
N GLY A 34 6.54 1.30 -12.08
CA GLY A 34 7.52 1.51 -13.14
C GLY A 34 8.42 0.30 -13.39
N VAL A 35 7.89 -0.91 -13.18
CA VAL A 35 8.62 -2.17 -13.36
C VAL A 35 8.19 -2.89 -14.64
N GLU A 36 9.04 -3.76 -15.17
CA GLU A 36 8.70 -4.58 -16.34
C GLU A 36 7.56 -5.55 -16.02
N ARG A 37 6.83 -5.96 -17.07
CA ARG A 37 5.61 -6.77 -16.92
C ARG A 37 5.89 -8.16 -16.33
N ASP A 38 7.05 -8.72 -16.62
CA ASP A 38 7.36 -10.13 -16.35
C ASP A 38 8.17 -10.33 -15.06
N VAL A 39 8.47 -9.26 -14.32
CA VAL A 39 9.15 -9.38 -13.02
C VAL A 39 8.25 -10.09 -12.00
N PRO A 40 8.83 -10.88 -11.09
CA PRO A 40 8.04 -11.48 -10.02
C PRO A 40 7.52 -10.40 -9.07
N ALA A 41 6.32 -10.61 -8.53
CA ALA A 41 5.63 -9.68 -7.62
C ALA A 41 6.21 -9.76 -6.20
N GLU A 42 7.51 -9.54 -6.05
CA GLU A 42 8.24 -9.77 -4.80
C GLU A 42 8.28 -8.53 -3.91
N PHE A 43 8.16 -8.75 -2.60
CA PHE A 43 8.29 -7.68 -1.60
C PHE A 43 9.62 -6.91 -1.68
N HIS A 44 10.74 -7.59 -1.96
CA HIS A 44 12.05 -6.92 -2.11
C HIS A 44 12.09 -5.99 -3.31
N LEU A 45 11.39 -6.34 -4.40
CA LEU A 45 11.26 -5.46 -5.56
C LEU A 45 10.40 -4.24 -5.22
N LEU A 46 9.27 -4.43 -4.54
CA LEU A 46 8.44 -3.31 -4.04
C LEU A 46 9.25 -2.38 -3.14
N LEU A 47 10.02 -2.91 -2.20
CA LEU A 47 10.85 -2.11 -1.29
C LEU A 47 11.92 -1.28 -2.04
N ARG A 48 12.42 -1.77 -3.19
CA ARG A 48 13.32 -1.00 -4.06
C ARG A 48 12.61 0.15 -4.77
N CYS A 49 11.35 -0.04 -5.15
CA CYS A 49 10.51 1.00 -5.74
C CYS A 49 10.14 2.09 -4.72
N VAL A 50 10.10 1.80 -3.42
CA VAL A 50 9.83 2.81 -2.37
C VAL A 50 11.00 3.80 -2.28
N HIS A 51 10.65 5.09 -2.16
CA HIS A 51 11.61 6.18 -2.01
C HIS A 51 12.57 5.90 -0.83
N PRO A 52 13.88 6.13 -0.96
CA PRO A 52 14.87 5.74 0.05
C PRO A 52 14.56 6.21 1.48
N GLU A 53 14.03 7.42 1.64
CA GLU A 53 13.64 7.97 2.95
C GLU A 53 12.44 7.24 3.58
N ASP A 54 11.55 6.66 2.77
CA ASP A 54 10.31 6.02 3.22
C ASP A 54 10.51 4.52 3.47
N ARG A 55 11.59 3.90 2.93
CA ARG A 55 11.80 2.44 2.96
C ARG A 55 11.70 1.83 4.35
N ARG A 56 12.31 2.46 5.36
CA ARG A 56 12.29 1.94 6.73
C ARG A 56 10.88 1.96 7.30
N ALA A 57 10.17 3.09 7.18
CA ALA A 57 8.81 3.23 7.66
C ALA A 57 7.85 2.28 6.90
N PHE A 58 8.01 2.18 5.58
CA PHE A 58 7.25 1.25 4.77
C PHE A 58 7.46 -0.21 5.17
N TYR A 59 8.71 -0.62 5.43
CA TYR A 59 9.01 -1.96 5.92
C TYR A 59 8.34 -2.25 7.25
N GLU A 60 8.42 -1.31 8.21
CA GLU A 60 7.75 -1.45 9.51
C GLU A 60 6.24 -1.63 9.33
N ILE A 61 5.59 -0.83 8.46
CA ILE A 61 4.17 -0.94 8.14
C ILE A 61 3.83 -2.28 7.47
N ALA A 62 4.66 -2.74 6.53
CA ALA A 62 4.46 -4.00 5.83
C ALA A 62 4.54 -5.23 6.77
N MET A 63 5.28 -5.11 7.88
CA MET A 63 5.39 -6.16 8.90
C MET A 63 4.29 -6.09 9.97
N GLU A 64 3.50 -5.02 10.03
CA GLU A 64 2.42 -4.88 11.02
C GLU A 64 1.40 -6.03 11.01
N PRO A 65 0.97 -6.58 9.86
CA PRO A 65 0.00 -7.68 9.83
C PRO A 65 0.42 -8.91 10.64
N PHE A 66 1.69 -9.05 11.01
CA PHE A 66 2.19 -10.15 11.84
C PHE A 66 2.22 -9.81 13.34
N ARG A 67 1.60 -8.70 13.78
CA ARG A 67 1.64 -8.22 15.17
C ARG A 67 0.28 -8.33 15.87
N PRO A 68 0.28 -8.56 17.20
CA PRO A 68 -0.64 -7.93 18.15
C PRO A 68 -2.10 -7.66 17.76
N ASP A 69 -2.15 -6.43 17.29
CA ASP A 69 -3.25 -5.49 17.32
C ASP A 69 -3.35 -4.81 15.96
N CYS A 70 -2.81 -5.48 14.93
CA CYS A 70 -2.88 -4.94 13.58
C CYS A 70 -4.34 -4.90 13.13
N PRO A 71 -4.85 -3.73 12.71
CA PRO A 71 -6.18 -3.69 12.13
C PRO A 71 -6.20 -4.46 10.81
N GLU A 72 -7.35 -5.08 10.53
CA GLU A 72 -7.62 -5.75 9.25
C GLU A 72 -7.41 -4.77 8.09
N HIS A 73 -8.00 -3.58 8.18
CA HIS A 73 -7.86 -2.54 7.18
C HIS A 73 -6.81 -1.50 7.58
N LYS A 74 -5.96 -1.11 6.64
CA LYS A 74 -5.04 0.02 6.83
C LYS A 74 -4.83 0.81 5.54
N THR A 75 -4.88 2.12 5.70
CA THR A 75 -4.48 3.10 4.70
C THR A 75 -3.03 3.51 4.90
N THR A 76 -2.27 3.67 3.82
CA THR A 76 -0.90 4.19 3.88
C THR A 76 -0.60 5.03 2.65
N GLU A 77 0.08 6.14 2.85
CA GLU A 77 0.63 6.95 1.77
C GLU A 77 2.15 6.96 1.86
N PHE A 78 2.82 6.77 0.74
CA PHE A 78 4.28 6.77 0.66
C PHE A 78 4.73 7.18 -0.74
N ARG A 79 6.02 7.49 -0.88
CA ARG A 79 6.61 7.82 -2.18
C ARG A 79 7.21 6.58 -2.82
N ILE A 80 7.05 6.47 -4.13
CA ILE A 80 7.78 5.55 -4.99
C ILE A 80 8.72 6.30 -5.92
N VAL A 81 9.72 5.62 -6.47
CA VAL A 81 10.67 6.14 -7.45
C VAL A 81 10.65 5.29 -8.71
N ARG A 82 10.59 5.94 -9.88
CA ARG A 82 10.59 5.29 -11.20
C ARG A 82 11.85 5.70 -11.96
N GLY A 83 12.94 4.95 -11.81
CA GLY A 83 14.23 5.34 -12.40
C GLY A 83 14.57 6.79 -12.04
N ASP A 84 14.89 7.60 -13.05
CA ASP A 84 15.28 9.01 -12.88
C ASP A 84 14.10 10.00 -12.83
N SER A 85 12.85 9.51 -12.87
CA SER A 85 11.63 10.34 -13.01
C SER A 85 11.24 11.12 -11.75
N GLY A 86 12.00 10.96 -10.67
CA GLY A 86 11.70 11.55 -9.36
C GLY A 86 10.71 10.72 -8.52
N ALA A 87 10.33 11.30 -7.38
CA ALA A 87 9.44 10.67 -6.42
C ALA A 87 7.97 10.94 -6.76
N GLN A 88 7.14 9.90 -6.73
CA GLN A 88 5.70 9.97 -6.93
C GLN A 88 4.96 9.50 -5.68
N TRP A 89 3.95 10.25 -5.23
CA TRP A 89 3.12 9.83 -4.09
C TRP A 89 2.10 8.79 -4.53
N VAL A 90 1.89 7.79 -3.68
CA VAL A 90 0.85 6.79 -3.84
C VAL A 90 0.03 6.66 -2.56
N HIS A 91 -1.25 6.35 -2.74
CA HIS A 91 -2.17 5.92 -1.69
C HIS A 91 -2.40 4.42 -1.83
N ALA A 92 -2.27 3.68 -0.73
CA ALA A 92 -2.52 2.27 -0.67
C ALA A 92 -3.57 1.95 0.40
N GLU A 93 -4.57 1.15 0.05
CA GLU A 93 -5.43 0.46 1.01
C GLU A 93 -5.04 -1.01 1.05
N ARG A 94 -4.86 -1.55 2.26
CA ARG A 94 -4.69 -2.99 2.47
C ARG A 94 -5.80 -3.56 3.35
N VAL A 95 -6.16 -4.81 3.06
CA VAL A 95 -6.94 -5.68 3.93
C VAL A 95 -6.11 -6.92 4.23
N SER A 96 -5.86 -7.15 5.52
CA SER A 96 -5.24 -8.36 6.05
C SER A 96 -6.33 -9.36 6.43
N ILE A 97 -6.24 -10.56 5.87
CA ILE A 97 -7.13 -11.68 6.15
C ILE A 97 -6.40 -12.61 7.11
N PHE A 98 -6.92 -12.75 8.32
CA PHE A 98 -6.34 -13.58 9.37
C PHE A 98 -6.97 -14.97 9.40
N ARG A 99 -6.21 -15.94 9.90
CA ARG A 99 -6.74 -17.27 10.18
C ARG A 99 -7.84 -17.18 11.24
N PRO A 100 -8.98 -17.87 11.05
CA PRO A 100 -10.07 -17.86 12.01
C PRO A 100 -9.61 -18.18 13.43
N GLY A 101 -10.06 -17.38 14.40
CA GLY A 101 -9.70 -17.57 15.81
C GLY A 101 -8.32 -17.01 16.20
N THR A 102 -7.65 -16.29 15.31
CA THR A 102 -6.38 -15.61 15.58
C THR A 102 -6.46 -14.13 15.17
N THR A 103 -5.60 -13.29 15.74
CA THR A 103 -5.44 -11.88 15.31
C THR A 103 -4.05 -11.58 14.75
N HIS A 104 -3.21 -12.62 14.57
CA HIS A 104 -1.78 -12.48 14.24
C HIS A 104 -1.28 -13.46 13.18
N ASP A 105 -2.10 -14.44 12.81
CA ASP A 105 -1.76 -15.41 11.77
C ASP A 105 -2.38 -14.91 10.46
N VAL A 106 -1.70 -13.96 9.81
CA VAL A 106 -2.15 -13.41 8.53
C VAL A 106 -1.98 -14.45 7.43
N VAL A 107 -3.08 -14.79 6.77
CA VAL A 107 -3.13 -15.78 5.69
C VAL A 107 -2.96 -15.09 4.34
N ARG A 108 -3.57 -13.93 4.16
CA ARG A 108 -3.56 -13.22 2.87
C ARG A 108 -3.61 -11.72 3.09
N ILE A 109 -2.92 -10.95 2.26
CA ILE A 109 -3.07 -9.50 2.19
C ILE A 109 -3.47 -9.15 0.77
N VAL A 110 -4.57 -8.41 0.64
CA VAL A 110 -5.06 -7.88 -0.62
C VAL A 110 -5.20 -6.37 -0.51
N GLY A 111 -5.17 -5.68 -1.64
CA GLY A 111 -5.38 -4.25 -1.62
C GLY A 111 -5.20 -3.60 -2.96
N PHE A 112 -5.22 -2.27 -2.93
CA PHE A 112 -5.01 -1.46 -4.10
C PHE A 112 -4.06 -0.29 -3.86
N VAL A 113 -3.50 0.21 -4.95
CA VAL A 113 -2.61 1.37 -4.97
C VAL A 113 -3.05 2.31 -6.09
N VAL A 114 -3.11 3.60 -5.79
CA VAL A 114 -3.40 4.66 -6.75
C VAL A 114 -2.40 5.80 -6.59
N GLU A 115 -2.10 6.49 -7.69
CA GLU A 115 -1.27 7.70 -7.65
C GLU A 115 -2.03 8.89 -7.07
N ILE A 116 -1.36 9.67 -6.22
CA ILE A 116 -1.90 10.90 -5.65
C ILE A 116 -0.91 12.05 -5.91
N PRO A 117 -1.38 13.31 -6.03
CA PRO A 117 -0.50 14.45 -6.30
C PRO A 117 0.39 14.84 -5.11
N GLY A 118 0.07 14.35 -3.91
CA GLY A 118 0.77 14.65 -2.66
C GLY A 118 0.08 13.96 -1.48
N PRO A 119 0.66 14.01 -0.27
CA PRO A 119 0.11 13.34 0.90
C PRO A 119 -1.20 13.98 1.34
N THR A 120 -2.24 13.17 1.53
CA THR A 120 -3.55 13.62 2.03
C THR A 120 -3.71 13.37 3.53
N VAL A 121 -2.92 12.46 4.12
CA VAL A 121 -2.97 12.17 5.57
C VAL A 121 -2.56 13.38 6.41
N HIS A 122 -1.73 14.30 5.88
CA HIS A 122 -1.43 15.58 6.54
C HIS A 122 -2.55 16.65 6.41
N GLN A 123 -3.49 16.50 5.47
CA GLN A 123 -4.60 17.46 5.30
C GLN A 123 -5.79 17.18 6.22
N ARG A 124 -5.95 15.95 6.74
CA ARG A 124 -7.05 15.58 7.66
C ARG A 124 -6.73 15.81 9.15
N ALA A 125 -5.47 15.97 9.53
CA ALA A 125 -5.08 16.22 10.92
C ALA A 125 -5.50 17.61 11.44
N TRP A 126 -5.76 18.59 10.55
CA TRP A 126 -6.16 19.94 10.95
C TRP A 126 -7.67 20.16 11.06
N GLN A 127 -8.51 19.22 10.60
CA GLN A 127 -9.97 19.39 10.65
C GLN A 127 -10.64 18.74 11.88
N LEU A 128 -9.89 18.00 12.70
CA LEU A 128 -10.42 17.35 13.92
C LEU A 128 -10.01 18.05 15.22
N VAL A 129 -9.25 19.15 15.16
CA VAL A 129 -8.87 19.93 16.36
C VAL A 129 -9.82 21.12 16.62
N ASP A 130 -10.71 21.47 15.68
CA ASP A 130 -11.60 22.64 15.80
C ASP A 130 -13.10 22.29 16.05
N ILE A 131 -13.44 21.09 16.54
CA ILE A 131 -14.81 20.77 17.01
C ILE A 131 -14.81 20.34 18.48
N ALA A 132 -13.97 20.98 19.29
CA ALA A 132 -14.08 20.96 20.74
C ALA A 132 -13.77 22.34 21.32
N ALA A 133 -14.70 23.28 21.10
CA ALA A 133 -14.87 24.48 21.89
C ALA A 133 -16.37 24.79 22.03
#